data_AF-A0A1R3L057-F1
#
_entry.id   AF-A0A1R3L057-F1
#
_cell.length_a   1.000
_cell.length_b   1.000
_cell.length_c   1.000
_cell.angle_alpha   90.00
_cell.angle_beta   90.00
_cell.angle_gamma   90.00
#
_symmetry.space_group_name_H-M   'P 1'
#
loop_
_entity.id
_entity.type
_entity.pdbx_description
1 polymer ?
#
loop_
_entity_poly.entity_id
_entity_poly.type
_entity_poly.pdbx_seq_one_letter_code
_entity_poly.pdbx_strand_id
1 'polypeptide(L)'
;MERRIALMLEHCSVQDLLVKNCGDKDSIYDVGVVIRVVKNYVKNAVPRSVCIVGKLMDGYLTLIARDINLSVYDFKSLVEALPTNARYSDDNLYRAMDMYLKAHPHLTEEERKSVCETMEYHRLSEEARQHAMKNDRLPLKVVTQFMLLDQVKMVRFMTANEANQKDIRTKTRTSIKGLDRGCMQMTPRKEIKLMRNEVENMKMQLNQLQLCKAKLQSQVKRCIK
;
A
#
# COMPACT_ATOMS: atom_id res chain seq x y z
N MET A 1 -13.99 26.02 13.05
CA MET A 1 -12.52 25.92 12.93
C MET A 1 -12.10 24.63 12.23
N GLU A 2 -12.43 23.46 12.77
CA GLU A 2 -11.98 22.14 12.25
C GLU A 2 -12.29 21.89 10.76
N ARG A 3 -13.43 22.37 10.22
CA ARG A 3 -13.76 22.26 8.78
C ARG A 3 -12.82 23.03 7.85
N ARG A 4 -12.32 24.20 8.26
CA ARG A 4 -11.40 25.00 7.42
C ARG A 4 -9.98 24.41 7.46
N ILE A 5 -9.55 23.93 8.62
CA ILE A 5 -8.23 23.30 8.83
C ILE A 5 -8.17 21.95 8.10
N ALA A 6 -9.25 21.17 8.14
CA ALA A 6 -9.35 19.91 7.42
C ALA A 6 -9.04 20.08 5.92
N LEU A 7 -9.61 21.09 5.26
CA LEU A 7 -9.37 21.36 3.83
C LEU A 7 -7.93 21.77 3.52
N MET A 8 -7.15 22.18 4.53
CA MET A 8 -5.74 22.54 4.37
C MET A 8 -4.80 21.35 4.58
N LEU A 9 -5.28 20.20 5.08
CA LEU A 9 -4.43 19.03 5.35
C LEU A 9 -3.66 18.55 4.11
N GLU A 10 -4.20 18.78 2.91
CA GLU A 10 -3.52 18.44 1.65
C GLU A 10 -2.25 19.24 1.39
N HIS A 11 -2.11 20.39 2.05
CA HIS A 11 -0.97 21.29 1.93
C HIS A 11 -0.09 21.31 3.20
N CYS A 12 -0.47 20.57 4.24
CA CYS A 12 0.29 20.49 5.48
C CYS A 12 1.50 19.55 5.36
N SER A 13 2.54 19.90 6.09
CA SER A 13 3.66 19.03 6.40
C SER A 13 3.44 18.30 7.73
N VAL A 14 4.22 17.26 8.00
CA VAL A 14 4.15 16.54 9.28
C VAL A 14 4.40 17.46 10.48
N GLN A 15 5.23 18.50 10.30
CA GLN A 15 5.56 19.45 11.37
C GLN A 15 4.34 20.29 11.77
N ASP A 16 3.44 20.57 10.83
CA ASP A 16 2.23 21.36 11.10
C ASP A 16 1.20 20.60 11.96
N LEU A 17 1.35 19.27 12.08
CA LEU A 17 0.51 18.42 12.93
C LEU A 17 1.05 18.29 14.36
N LEU A 18 2.24 18.83 14.65
CA LEU A 18 2.89 18.73 15.96
C LEU A 18 2.31 19.76 16.93
N VAL A 19 1.09 19.49 17.41
CA VAL A 19 0.47 20.28 18.47
C VAL A 19 1.08 19.83 19.80
N LYS A 20 1.85 20.69 20.45
CA LYS A 20 2.43 20.39 21.77
C LYS A 20 1.31 20.21 22.80
N ASN A 21 1.42 19.17 23.60
CA ASN A 21 0.52 18.96 24.71
C ASN A 21 0.86 19.94 25.85
N CYS A 22 -0.09 20.80 26.21
CA CYS A 22 0.05 21.75 27.32
C CYS A 22 -0.70 21.29 28.59
N GLY A 23 -1.31 20.10 28.57
CA GLY A 23 -2.00 19.51 29.70
C GLY A 23 -1.16 18.50 30.47
N ASP A 24 -1.77 17.89 31.49
CA ASP A 24 -1.14 16.94 32.44
C ASP A 24 -0.99 15.52 31.89
N LYS A 25 -0.86 15.39 30.56
CA LYS A 25 -0.73 14.10 29.88
C LYS A 25 0.74 13.84 29.60
N ASP A 26 1.15 12.58 29.77
CA ASP A 26 2.56 12.17 29.61
C ASP A 26 3.07 12.27 28.15
N SER A 27 2.20 12.20 27.14
CA SER A 27 2.62 12.31 25.73
C SER A 27 2.91 13.76 25.32
N ILE A 28 4.00 13.91 24.56
CA ILE A 28 4.56 15.21 24.13
C ILE A 28 3.59 15.98 23.20
N TYR A 29 2.76 15.25 22.45
CA TYR A 29 1.88 15.82 21.43
C TYR A 29 0.40 15.55 21.74
N ASP A 30 -0.47 16.54 21.47
CA ASP A 30 -1.92 16.36 21.54
C ASP A 30 -2.44 15.68 20.27
N VAL A 31 -2.30 14.36 20.26
CA VAL A 31 -2.83 13.45 19.23
C VAL A 31 -4.35 13.55 19.08
N GLY A 32 -5.07 13.94 20.14
CA GLY A 32 -6.52 14.05 20.14
C GLY A 32 -7.04 15.12 19.19
N VAL A 33 -6.33 16.24 19.08
CA VAL A 33 -6.64 17.31 18.11
C VAL A 33 -6.51 16.76 16.69
N VAL A 34 -5.41 16.06 16.38
CA VAL A 34 -5.14 15.50 15.05
C VAL A 34 -6.22 14.48 14.67
N ILE A 35 -6.59 13.57 15.58
CA ILE A 35 -7.66 12.58 15.35
C ILE A 35 -8.97 13.28 14.97
N ARG A 36 -9.37 14.33 15.69
CA ARG A 36 -10.62 15.06 15.40
C ARG A 36 -10.58 15.75 14.03
N VAL A 37 -9.49 16.43 13.71
CA VAL A 37 -9.32 17.14 12.44
C VAL A 37 -9.36 16.16 11.26
N VAL A 38 -8.65 15.04 11.35
CA VAL A 38 -8.60 14.01 10.30
C VAL A 38 -9.95 13.33 10.12
N LYS A 39 -10.62 12.93 11.21
CA LYS A 39 -11.97 12.34 11.13
C LYS A 39 -12.96 13.32 10.49
N ASN A 40 -12.86 14.62 10.78
CA ASN A 40 -13.70 15.62 10.14
C ASN A 40 -13.34 15.82 8.65
N TYR A 41 -12.05 15.73 8.28
CA TYR A 41 -11.64 15.75 6.88
C TYR A 41 -12.24 14.59 6.09
N VAL A 42 -12.07 13.36 6.56
CA VAL A 42 -12.57 12.14 5.89
C VAL A 42 -14.07 12.20 5.62
N LYS A 43 -14.87 12.77 6.55
CA LYS A 43 -16.32 12.94 6.37
C LYS A 43 -16.71 13.85 5.20
N ASN A 44 -15.84 14.76 4.78
CA ASN A 44 -16.12 15.78 3.78
C ASN A 44 -15.22 15.69 2.53
N ALA A 45 -14.27 14.75 2.49
CA ALA A 45 -13.23 14.68 1.48
C ALA A 45 -13.63 13.84 0.25
N VAL A 46 -13.01 14.16 -0.88
CA VAL A 46 -13.14 13.41 -2.14
C VAL A 46 -12.10 12.29 -2.16
N PRO A 47 -12.36 11.07 -2.69
CA PRO A 47 -11.44 9.93 -2.55
C PRO A 47 -9.98 10.18 -2.94
N ARG A 48 -9.74 11.02 -3.95
CA ARG A 48 -8.39 11.34 -4.45
C ARG A 48 -7.56 12.15 -3.45
N SER A 49 -8.22 12.99 -2.66
CA SER A 49 -7.58 13.88 -1.70
C SER A 49 -7.23 13.17 -0.39
N VAL A 50 -7.99 12.14 -0.05
CA VAL A 50 -7.74 11.25 1.11
C VAL A 50 -6.38 10.53 1.01
N CYS A 51 -5.89 10.23 -0.19
CA CYS A 51 -4.57 9.61 -0.37
C CYS A 51 -3.40 10.53 -0.01
N ILE A 52 -3.53 11.84 -0.25
CA ILE A 52 -2.53 12.84 0.13
C ILE A 52 -2.43 12.91 1.65
N VAL A 53 -3.58 13.02 2.32
CA VAL A 53 -3.66 13.02 3.78
C VAL A 53 -3.24 11.69 4.38
N GLY A 54 -3.47 10.56 3.68
CA GLY A 54 -2.94 9.25 4.06
C GLY A 54 -1.42 9.25 4.24
N LYS A 55 -0.69 9.78 3.26
CA LYS A 55 0.78 9.90 3.34
C LYS A 55 1.25 10.83 4.45
N LEU A 56 0.56 11.96 4.64
CA LEU A 56 0.83 12.89 5.73
C LEU A 56 0.68 12.21 7.09
N MET A 57 -0.41 11.47 7.27
CA MET A 57 -0.70 10.75 8.51
C MET A 57 0.28 9.61 8.77
N ASP A 58 0.72 8.88 7.75
CA ASP A 58 1.74 7.84 7.95
C ASP A 58 3.09 8.44 8.37
N GLY A 59 3.43 9.63 7.85
CA GLY A 59 4.59 10.40 8.29
C GLY A 59 4.46 10.87 9.75
N TYR A 60 3.29 11.38 10.12
CA TYR A 60 2.98 11.78 11.49
C TYR A 60 3.05 10.59 12.46
N LEU A 61 2.39 9.47 12.13
CA LEU A 61 2.43 8.21 12.88
C LEU A 61 3.88 7.73 13.10
N THR A 62 4.71 7.76 12.06
CA THR A 62 6.13 7.35 12.17
C THR A 62 6.92 8.25 13.14
N LEU A 63 6.60 9.55 13.20
CA LEU A 63 7.26 10.50 14.09
C LEU A 63 6.83 10.27 15.53
N ILE A 64 5.53 10.27 15.80
CA ILE A 64 5.01 10.12 17.16
C ILE A 64 5.21 8.71 17.73
N ALA A 65 5.39 7.69 16.88
CA ALA A 65 5.66 6.33 17.30
C ALA A 65 6.90 6.19 18.19
N ARG A 66 7.78 7.19 18.17
CA ARG A 66 8.99 7.26 18.99
C ARG A 66 8.74 7.80 20.39
N ASP A 67 7.59 8.41 20.64
CA ASP A 67 7.18 8.89 21.96
C ASP A 67 6.81 7.68 22.83
N ILE A 68 7.62 7.40 23.85
CA ILE A 68 7.44 6.28 24.78
C ILE A 68 6.17 6.40 25.64
N ASN A 69 5.61 7.61 25.71
CA ASN A 69 4.39 7.90 26.48
C ASN A 69 3.14 7.85 25.58
N LEU A 70 3.29 7.52 24.30
CA LEU A 70 2.16 7.36 23.39
C LEU A 70 1.43 6.05 23.67
N SER A 71 0.20 6.14 24.15
CA SER A 71 -0.61 4.97 24.47
C SER A 71 -0.97 4.13 23.24
N VAL A 72 -1.18 2.82 23.44
CA VAL A 72 -1.67 1.91 22.38
C VAL A 72 -3.00 2.39 21.81
N TYR A 73 -3.87 2.91 22.69
CA TYR A 73 -5.18 3.43 22.31
C TYR A 73 -5.07 4.63 21.36
N ASP A 74 -4.18 5.59 21.67
CA ASP A 74 -4.00 6.78 20.84
C ASP A 74 -3.36 6.44 19.49
N PHE A 75 -2.35 5.57 19.50
CA PHE A 75 -1.72 5.09 18.27
C PHE A 75 -2.75 4.41 17.35
N LYS A 76 -3.55 3.49 17.90
CA LYS A 76 -4.61 2.81 17.15
C LYS A 76 -5.68 3.78 16.64
N SER A 77 -6.11 4.72 17.48
CA SER A 77 -7.10 5.73 17.13
C SER A 77 -6.66 6.62 15.96
N LEU A 78 -5.36 6.89 15.81
CA LEU A 78 -4.80 7.61 14.67
C LEU A 78 -4.76 6.76 13.40
N VAL A 79 -4.39 5.48 13.51
CA VAL A 79 -4.40 4.55 12.38
C VAL A 79 -5.82 4.40 11.82
N GLU A 80 -6.81 4.29 12.70
CA GLU A 80 -8.23 4.15 12.38
C GLU A 80 -8.94 5.47 12.01
N ALA A 81 -8.28 6.62 12.15
CA ALA A 81 -8.84 7.90 11.75
C ALA A 81 -9.01 8.01 10.22
N LEU A 82 -8.29 7.18 9.46
CA LEU A 82 -8.35 7.12 8.00
C LEU A 82 -9.06 5.84 7.51
N PRO A 83 -9.81 5.93 6.40
CA PRO A 83 -10.42 4.75 5.78
C PRO A 83 -9.36 3.87 5.11
N THR A 84 -9.67 2.59 4.88
CA THR A 84 -8.74 1.61 4.27
C THR A 84 -8.26 2.00 2.87
N ASN A 85 -9.09 2.73 2.11
CA ASN A 85 -8.77 3.25 0.78
C ASN A 85 -7.89 4.52 0.79
N ALA A 86 -7.52 5.04 1.97
CA ALA A 86 -6.61 6.18 2.08
C ALA A 86 -5.17 5.85 1.66
N ARG A 87 -4.83 4.56 1.61
CA ARG A 87 -3.49 4.06 1.28
C ARG A 87 -3.54 3.25 -0.02
N TYR A 88 -2.48 3.31 -0.81
CA TYR A 88 -2.30 2.38 -1.93
C TYR A 88 -1.58 1.10 -1.47
N SER A 89 -0.59 1.26 -0.61
CA SER A 89 0.17 0.20 0.05
C SER A 89 0.32 0.54 1.52
N ASP A 90 0.44 -0.49 2.34
CA ASP A 90 0.58 -0.38 3.80
C ASP A 90 2.04 -0.27 4.26
N ASP A 91 3.02 -0.09 3.36
CA ASP A 91 4.44 -0.08 3.71
C ASP A 91 4.80 1.03 4.72
N ASN A 92 4.24 2.23 4.55
CA ASN A 92 4.48 3.33 5.47
C ASN A 92 3.77 3.11 6.81
N LEU A 93 2.59 2.48 6.78
CA LEU A 93 1.86 2.10 7.99
C LEU A 93 2.65 1.03 8.77
N TYR A 94 3.16 0.01 8.07
CA TYR A 94 4.04 -1.00 8.64
C TYR A 94 5.28 -0.37 9.28
N ARG A 95 5.92 0.58 8.60
CA ARG A 95 7.08 1.30 9.15
C ARG A 95 6.75 2.05 10.44
N ALA A 96 5.58 2.69 10.50
CA ALA A 96 5.13 3.37 11.71
C ALA A 96 4.85 2.38 12.85
N MET A 97 4.18 1.26 12.55
CA MET A 97 3.94 0.19 13.53
C MET A 97 5.24 -0.43 14.04
N ASP A 98 6.19 -0.73 13.16
CA ASP A 98 7.49 -1.27 13.54
C ASP A 98 8.27 -0.30 14.44
N MET A 99 8.23 1.00 14.12
CA MET A 99 8.82 2.04 14.97
C MET A 99 8.16 2.07 16.35
N TYR A 100 6.83 1.96 16.41
CA TYR A 100 6.08 1.97 17.67
C TYR A 100 6.44 0.76 18.53
N LEU A 101 6.41 -0.45 17.95
CA LEU A 101 6.80 -1.68 18.64
C LEU A 101 8.26 -1.63 19.12
N LYS A 102 9.16 -0.99 18.35
CA LYS A 102 10.56 -0.82 18.74
C LYS A 102 10.71 0.14 19.93
N ALA A 103 9.93 1.21 19.99
CA ALA A 103 9.95 2.17 21.10
C ALA A 103 9.26 1.66 22.37
N HIS A 104 8.38 0.66 22.24
CA HIS A 104 7.57 0.12 23.33
C HIS A 104 7.85 -1.39 23.56
N PRO A 105 9.05 -1.77 24.02
CA PRO A 105 9.41 -3.17 24.22
C PRO A 105 8.62 -3.87 25.35
N HIS A 106 7.89 -3.12 26.18
CA HIS A 106 7.12 -3.61 27.31
C HIS A 106 5.70 -4.05 26.94
N LEU A 107 5.27 -3.90 25.67
CA LEU A 107 3.93 -4.28 25.24
C LEU A 107 3.69 -5.79 25.34
N THR A 108 2.51 -6.13 25.84
CA THR A 108 1.98 -7.50 25.86
C THR A 108 1.72 -8.03 24.44
N GLU A 109 1.60 -9.34 24.28
CA GLU A 109 1.27 -9.95 22.98
C GLU A 109 -0.08 -9.44 22.46
N GLU A 110 -1.06 -9.24 23.36
CA GLU A 110 -2.38 -8.71 23.06
C GLU A 110 -2.31 -7.28 22.53
N GLU A 111 -1.49 -6.42 23.15
CA GLU A 111 -1.29 -5.04 22.69
C GLU A 111 -0.58 -5.00 21.35
N ARG A 112 0.49 -5.78 21.16
CA ARG A 112 1.20 -5.86 19.87
C ARG A 112 0.26 -6.34 18.76
N LYS A 113 -0.61 -7.31 19.07
CA LYS A 113 -1.65 -7.79 18.15
C LYS A 113 -2.67 -6.70 17.83
N SER A 114 -3.13 -5.93 18.83
CA SER A 114 -4.05 -4.81 18.63
C SER A 114 -3.44 -3.72 17.75
N VAL A 115 -2.16 -3.39 17.93
CA VAL A 115 -1.43 -2.42 17.10
C VAL A 115 -1.34 -2.87 15.64
N CYS A 116 -1.10 -4.16 15.41
CA CYS A 116 -0.91 -4.70 14.05
C CYS A 116 -2.21 -5.08 13.33
N GLU A 117 -3.37 -4.94 13.97
CA GLU A 117 -4.65 -5.48 13.48
C GLU A 117 -5.12 -4.81 12.18
N THR A 118 -4.90 -3.51 12.02
CA THR A 118 -5.39 -2.73 10.87
C THR A 118 -4.54 -2.89 9.60
N MET A 119 -3.34 -3.46 9.71
CA MET A 119 -2.42 -3.61 8.58
C MET A 119 -2.80 -4.83 7.72
N GLU A 120 -2.95 -4.61 6.41
CA GLU A 120 -3.29 -5.66 5.48
C GLU A 120 -2.03 -6.20 4.77
N TYR A 121 -1.62 -7.41 5.17
CA TYR A 121 -0.38 -8.05 4.69
C TYR A 121 -0.23 -8.19 3.17
N HIS A 122 -1.34 -8.33 2.46
CA HIS A 122 -1.33 -8.47 1.00
C HIS A 122 -1.09 -7.13 0.27
N ARG A 123 -1.20 -6.00 0.98
CA ARG A 123 -0.94 -4.63 0.49
C ARG A 123 0.47 -4.14 0.80
N LEU A 124 1.29 -4.99 1.41
CA LEU A 124 2.71 -4.76 1.60
C LEU A 124 3.51 -5.14 0.35
N SER A 125 4.54 -4.34 0.04
CA SER A 125 5.56 -4.70 -0.94
C SER A 125 6.31 -5.97 -0.55
N GLU A 126 7.00 -6.58 -1.51
CA GLU A 126 7.79 -7.78 -1.23
C GLU A 126 8.90 -7.51 -0.22
N GLU A 127 9.55 -6.36 -0.34
CA GLU A 127 10.60 -5.90 0.57
C GLU A 127 10.07 -5.71 1.99
N ALA A 128 8.89 -5.05 2.13
CA ALA A 128 8.25 -4.86 3.43
C ALA A 128 7.85 -6.19 4.08
N ARG A 129 7.31 -7.15 3.29
CA ARG A 129 6.99 -8.50 3.79
C ARG A 129 8.24 -9.25 4.25
N GLN A 130 9.32 -9.21 3.47
CA GLN A 130 10.58 -9.87 3.85
C GLN A 130 11.15 -9.29 5.14
N HIS A 131 11.03 -7.97 5.35
CA HIS A 131 11.40 -7.34 6.61
C HIS A 131 10.49 -7.82 7.75
N ALA A 132 9.18 -7.85 7.55
CA ALA A 132 8.20 -8.31 8.54
C ALA A 132 8.39 -9.77 8.96
N MET A 133 8.74 -10.66 8.04
CA MET A 133 9.03 -12.06 8.37
C MET A 133 10.24 -12.25 9.29
N LYS A 134 11.16 -11.29 9.33
CA LYS A 134 12.35 -11.30 10.20
C LYS A 134 12.18 -10.44 11.45
N ASN A 135 10.99 -9.87 11.65
CA ASN A 135 10.73 -8.93 12.73
C ASN A 135 10.15 -9.65 13.95
N ASP A 136 11.01 -9.96 14.91
CA ASP A 136 10.63 -10.68 16.14
C ASP A 136 9.69 -9.88 17.06
N ARG A 137 9.47 -8.58 16.77
CA ARG A 137 8.53 -7.75 17.53
C ARG A 137 7.07 -7.97 17.10
N LEU A 138 6.84 -8.49 15.90
CA LEU A 138 5.49 -8.74 15.41
C LEU A 138 4.89 -9.97 16.12
N PRO A 139 3.57 -9.95 16.41
CA PRO A 139 2.91 -11.09 17.02
C PRO A 139 3.06 -12.36 16.16
N LEU A 140 3.24 -13.53 16.80
CA LEU A 140 3.41 -14.80 16.08
C LEU A 140 2.28 -15.09 15.07
N LYS A 141 1.05 -14.70 15.39
CA LYS A 141 -0.11 -14.83 14.49
C LYS A 141 0.10 -14.09 13.17
N VAL A 142 0.69 -12.90 13.25
CA VAL A 142 0.99 -12.03 12.12
C VAL A 142 2.08 -12.68 11.27
N VAL A 143 3.19 -13.10 11.87
CA VAL A 143 4.30 -13.81 11.20
C VAL A 143 3.80 -15.08 10.50
N THR A 144 2.93 -15.86 11.15
CA THR A 144 2.35 -17.08 10.59
C THR A 144 1.51 -16.79 9.34
N GLN A 145 0.76 -15.68 9.31
CA GLN A 145 0.01 -15.28 8.11
C GLN A 145 0.93 -14.96 6.93
N PHE A 146 2.10 -14.34 7.16
CA PHE A 146 3.10 -14.14 6.10
C PHE A 146 3.62 -15.47 5.55
N MET A 147 4.01 -16.39 6.44
CA MET A 147 4.53 -17.70 6.04
C MET A 147 3.51 -18.51 5.23
N LEU A 148 2.25 -18.53 5.66
CA LEU A 148 1.17 -19.21 4.92
C LEU A 148 0.91 -18.58 3.56
N LEU A 149 0.92 -17.23 3.47
CA LEU A 149 0.73 -16.53 2.20
C LEU A 149 1.83 -16.91 1.19
N ASP A 150 3.07 -16.99 1.63
CA ASP A 150 4.18 -17.36 0.76
C ASP A 150 4.18 -18.84 0.39
N GLN A 151 3.76 -19.74 1.30
CA GLN A 151 3.54 -21.15 0.99
C GLN A 151 2.47 -21.34 -0.10
N VAL A 152 1.33 -20.63 -0.01
CA VAL A 152 0.27 -20.70 -1.02
C VAL A 152 0.77 -20.21 -2.39
N LYS A 153 1.58 -19.14 -2.43
CA LYS A 153 2.21 -18.69 -3.68
C LYS A 153 3.13 -19.76 -4.26
N MET A 154 3.99 -20.37 -3.44
CA MET A 154 4.91 -21.43 -3.88
C MET A 154 4.16 -22.65 -4.42
N VAL A 155 3.13 -23.12 -3.71
CA VAL A 155 2.26 -24.22 -4.19
C VAL A 155 1.59 -23.87 -5.51
N ARG A 156 1.09 -22.63 -5.68
CA ARG A 156 0.53 -22.16 -6.97
C ARG A 156 1.58 -22.14 -8.09
N PHE A 157 2.82 -21.72 -7.81
CA PHE A 157 3.90 -21.77 -8.80
C PHE A 157 4.27 -23.21 -9.18
N MET A 158 4.31 -24.14 -8.21
CA MET A 158 4.62 -25.55 -8.45
C MET A 158 3.54 -26.25 -9.27
N THR A 159 2.26 -26.11 -8.87
CA THR A 159 1.12 -26.66 -9.61
C THR A 159 0.97 -26.09 -11.02
N ALA A 160 1.25 -24.79 -11.22
CA ALA A 160 1.29 -24.18 -12.56
C ALA A 160 2.43 -24.73 -13.43
N ASN A 161 3.56 -25.11 -12.84
CA ASN A 161 4.66 -25.76 -13.55
C ASN A 161 4.37 -27.23 -13.86
N GLU A 162 3.72 -27.97 -12.96
CA GLU A 162 3.30 -29.36 -13.17
C GLU A 162 2.23 -29.48 -14.27
N ALA A 163 1.29 -28.53 -14.34
CA ALA A 163 0.33 -28.45 -15.45
C ALA A 163 1.04 -28.22 -16.81
N ASN A 164 2.08 -27.37 -16.85
CA ASN A 164 2.88 -27.15 -18.05
C ASN A 164 3.79 -28.35 -18.40
N GLN A 165 4.15 -29.21 -17.44
CA GLN A 165 5.02 -30.37 -17.66
C GLN A 165 4.24 -31.61 -18.12
N LYS A 166 2.95 -31.74 -17.75
CA LYS A 166 2.06 -32.79 -18.27
C LYS A 166 1.68 -32.57 -19.74
N ASP A 167 1.64 -31.34 -20.23
CA ASP A 167 1.37 -31.00 -21.65
C ASP A 167 2.52 -31.32 -22.63
N ILE A 168 3.74 -31.57 -22.12
CA ILE A 168 4.90 -31.92 -22.97
C ILE A 168 5.02 -33.44 -23.19
N ARG A 169 4.48 -34.26 -22.27
CA ARG A 169 4.66 -35.73 -22.30
C ARG A 169 3.56 -36.53 -22.99
N THR A 170 2.44 -35.91 -23.39
CA THR A 170 1.29 -36.62 -23.99
C THR A 170 1.09 -36.41 -25.50
N LYS A 171 2.02 -35.76 -26.21
CA LYS A 171 1.96 -35.64 -27.68
C LYS A 171 2.45 -36.88 -28.45
N THR A 172 2.13 -38.08 -27.96
CA THR A 172 2.21 -39.30 -28.78
C THR A 172 0.93 -40.10 -28.60
N ARG A 173 0.12 -40.06 -29.66
CA ARG A 173 -1.08 -40.87 -29.98
C ARG A 173 -2.44 -40.28 -29.63
N THR A 174 -3.21 -40.24 -30.72
CA THR A 174 -4.67 -40.40 -30.88
C THR A 174 -5.57 -39.18 -30.75
N SER A 175 -6.10 -38.79 -31.91
CA SER A 175 -7.33 -38.05 -32.13
C SER A 175 -8.49 -38.56 -31.27
N ILE A 176 -9.36 -37.66 -30.80
CA ILE A 176 -10.82 -37.61 -31.03
C ILE A 176 -11.47 -36.58 -30.08
N LYS A 177 -12.24 -35.67 -30.70
CA LYS A 177 -13.40 -34.85 -30.27
C LYS A 177 -13.77 -34.77 -28.77
N GLY A 178 -14.12 -33.56 -28.33
CA GLY A 178 -15.00 -33.35 -27.17
C GLY A 178 -14.94 -31.94 -26.60
N LEU A 179 -16.08 -31.38 -26.21
CA LEU A 179 -16.36 -29.96 -26.02
C LEU A 179 -16.25 -29.51 -24.55
N ASP A 180 -15.85 -28.24 -24.41
CA ASP A 180 -16.31 -27.23 -23.44
C ASP A 180 -15.63 -27.02 -22.06
N ARG A 181 -15.43 -25.71 -21.82
CA ARG A 181 -15.60 -24.97 -20.56
C ARG A 181 -14.40 -24.70 -19.63
N GLY A 182 -13.62 -23.69 -20.03
CA GLY A 182 -13.66 -22.39 -19.37
C GLY A 182 -12.99 -22.22 -18.00
N CYS A 183 -11.67 -21.98 -18.00
CA CYS A 183 -11.04 -20.94 -17.19
C CYS A 183 -9.67 -20.65 -17.80
N MET A 184 -9.54 -19.60 -18.63
CA MET A 184 -8.23 -19.16 -19.11
C MET A 184 -7.46 -18.54 -17.94
N GLN A 185 -6.83 -19.37 -17.12
CA GLN A 185 -5.79 -18.89 -16.22
C GLN A 185 -4.59 -18.50 -17.06
N MET A 186 -4.37 -17.18 -17.12
CA MET A 186 -3.20 -16.58 -17.71
C MET A 186 -1.99 -16.96 -16.86
N THR A 187 -1.03 -17.65 -17.47
CA THR A 187 0.22 -17.96 -16.76
C THR A 187 1.05 -16.68 -16.65
N PRO A 188 1.88 -16.51 -15.59
CA PRO A 188 2.73 -15.33 -15.44
C PRO A 188 3.61 -15.03 -16.66
N ARG A 189 3.98 -16.07 -17.44
CA ARG A 189 4.69 -15.90 -18.72
C ARG A 189 3.83 -15.25 -19.81
N LYS A 190 2.54 -15.61 -19.90
CA LYS A 190 1.59 -15.00 -20.85
C LYS A 190 1.28 -13.55 -20.45
N GLU A 191 1.21 -13.26 -19.15
CA GLU A 191 1.04 -11.91 -18.62
C GLU A 191 2.27 -11.03 -18.91
N ILE A 192 3.49 -11.50 -18.61
CA ILE A 192 4.73 -10.79 -18.97
C ILE A 192 4.81 -10.56 -20.49
N LYS A 193 4.36 -11.52 -21.31
CA LYS A 193 4.34 -11.38 -22.77
C LYS A 193 3.31 -10.33 -23.23
N LEU A 194 2.12 -10.32 -22.63
CA LEU A 194 1.09 -9.30 -22.91
C LEU A 194 1.56 -7.92 -22.49
N MET A 195 2.11 -7.76 -21.30
CA MET A 195 2.67 -6.50 -20.82
C MET A 195 3.81 -6.01 -21.71
N ARG A 196 4.71 -6.90 -22.16
CA ARG A 196 5.76 -6.52 -23.13
C ARG A 196 5.17 -6.01 -24.44
N ASN A 197 4.15 -6.69 -24.96
CA ASN A 197 3.47 -6.27 -26.19
C ASN A 197 2.74 -4.92 -26.01
N GLU A 198 2.07 -4.71 -24.87
CA GLU A 198 1.41 -3.44 -24.56
C GLU A 198 2.43 -2.30 -24.41
N VAL A 199 3.58 -2.56 -23.80
CA VAL A 199 4.69 -1.59 -23.71
C VAL A 199 5.25 -1.26 -25.09
N GLU A 200 5.42 -2.25 -25.96
CA GLU A 200 5.84 -2.03 -27.36
C GLU A 200 4.82 -1.15 -28.12
N ASN A 201 3.54 -1.43 -27.93
CA ASN A 201 2.45 -0.66 -28.56
C ASN A 201 2.39 0.77 -28.01
N MET A 202 2.51 0.96 -26.70
CA MET A 202 2.57 2.29 -26.08
C MET A 202 3.78 3.09 -26.55
N LYS A 203 4.95 2.46 -26.73
CA LYS A 203 6.13 3.09 -27.33
C LYS A 203 5.86 3.57 -28.75
N MET A 204 5.16 2.76 -29.55
CA MET A 204 4.79 3.13 -30.91
C MET A 204 3.86 4.35 -30.94
N GLN A 205 2.82 4.35 -30.09
CA GLN A 205 1.89 5.48 -29.97
C GLN A 205 2.59 6.75 -29.47
N LEU A 206 3.50 6.63 -28.51
CA LEU A 206 4.28 7.77 -28.01
C LEU A 206 5.15 8.39 -29.12
N ASN A 207 5.81 7.56 -29.93
CA ASN A 207 6.61 8.03 -31.06
C ASN A 207 5.74 8.74 -32.11
N GLN A 208 4.53 8.23 -32.40
CA GLN A 208 3.60 8.89 -33.31
C GLN A 208 3.13 10.25 -32.76
N LEU A 209 2.82 10.33 -31.46
CA LEU A 209 2.45 11.60 -30.81
C LEU A 209 3.60 12.60 -30.82
N GLN A 210 4.84 12.14 -30.59
CA GLN A 210 6.02 12.99 -30.69
C GLN A 210 6.22 13.54 -32.11
N LEU A 211 6.01 12.70 -33.14
CA LEU A 211 6.07 13.14 -34.53
C LEU A 211 4.97 14.15 -34.86
N CYS A 212 3.74 13.92 -34.37
CA CYS A 212 2.63 14.84 -34.53
C CYS A 212 2.91 16.20 -33.86
N LYS A 213 3.42 16.17 -32.61
CA LYS A 213 3.85 17.36 -31.87
C LYS A 213 4.91 18.14 -32.65
N ALA A 214 5.92 17.48 -33.21
CA ALA A 214 6.97 18.13 -34.00
C ALA A 214 6.41 18.80 -35.27
N LYS A 215 5.47 18.13 -35.96
CA LYS A 215 4.78 18.71 -37.13
C LYS A 215 3.97 19.94 -36.75
N LEU A 216 3.16 19.87 -35.69
CA LEU A 216 2.38 21.01 -35.18
C LEU A 216 3.29 22.16 -34.76
N GLN A 217 4.40 21.90 -34.06
CA GLN A 217 5.39 22.92 -33.71
C GLN A 217 6.00 23.58 -34.96
N SER A 218 6.22 22.84 -36.05
CA SER A 218 6.71 23.39 -37.32
C SER A 218 5.65 24.23 -38.07
N GLN A 219 4.37 23.94 -37.89
CA GLN A 219 3.26 24.69 -38.47
C GLN A 219 3.01 25.97 -37.68
N VAL A 220 3.01 25.90 -36.35
CA VAL A 220 2.92 27.08 -35.46
C VAL A 220 4.06 28.06 -35.74
N LYS A 221 5.30 27.58 -35.91
CA LYS A 221 6.44 28.43 -36.31
C LYS A 221 6.28 29.07 -37.70
N ARG A 222 5.49 28.48 -38.60
CA ARG A 222 5.20 29.02 -39.94
C ARG A 222 4.04 30.00 -39.97
N CYS A 223 3.08 29.89 -39.05
CA CYS A 223 1.95 30.82 -38.93
C CYS A 223 2.29 32.10 -38.13
N ILE A 224 3.46 32.15 -37.48
CA ILE A 224 3.94 33.30 -36.70
C ILE A 224 4.93 34.18 -37.50
N LYS A 225 5.24 33.81 -38.76
CA LYS A 225 5.94 34.66 -39.73
C LYS A 225 4.93 35.21 -40.74
#